data_AF-A0A7C4JKP7-F1
#
_entry.id   AF-A0A7C4JKP7-F1
#
_cell.length_a   1.000
_cell.length_b   1.000
_cell.length_c   1.000
_cell.angle_alpha   90.00
_cell.angle_beta   90.00
_cell.angle_gamma   90.00
#
_symmetry.space_group_name_H-M   'P 1'
#
loop_
_entity.id
_entity.type
_entity.pdbx_description
1 polymer ?
#
loop_
_entity_poly.entity_id
_entity_poly.type
_entity_poly.pdbx_seq_one_letter_code
_entity_poly.pdbx_strand_id
1 'polypeptide(L)'
;MDSDSGRICSRCLFFRPHIYFPYIGYCIVKHNSVPHEEPATCSSFKPSSIDELKNIFKEQGWLYCVNCRKILINEIELEEHLKQHVVSSGVVLDEAIAEEAHAGD
;
A
#
# COMPACT_ATOMS: atom_id res chain seq x y z
N MET A 1 -26.68 -4.53 13.74
CA MET A 1 -25.92 -3.46 13.07
C MET A 1 -24.47 -3.86 13.21
N ASP A 2 -24.03 -4.71 12.31
CA ASP A 2 -22.70 -5.31 12.33
C ASP A 2 -21.67 -4.21 12.07
N SER A 3 -20.98 -3.83 13.12
CA SER A 3 -19.83 -2.94 13.07
C SER A 3 -18.75 -3.63 12.23
N ASP A 4 -18.57 -3.18 10.98
CA ASP A 4 -17.48 -3.54 10.07
C ASP A 4 -16.14 -2.97 10.57
N SER A 5 -15.77 -3.34 11.79
CA SER A 5 -14.62 -2.83 12.52
C SER A 5 -13.36 -3.57 12.06
N GLY A 6 -12.80 -3.21 10.91
CA GLY A 6 -11.43 -3.67 10.59
C GLY A 6 -10.99 -3.61 9.13
N ARG A 7 -11.89 -3.31 8.19
CA ARG A 7 -11.52 -3.10 6.78
C ARG A 7 -11.06 -1.67 6.62
N ILE A 8 -9.75 -1.47 6.48
CA ILE A 8 -9.15 -0.16 6.26
C ILE A 8 -8.35 -0.24 4.97
N CYS A 9 -8.40 0.81 4.14
CA CYS A 9 -7.71 0.84 2.84
C CYS A 9 -6.23 0.45 2.96
N SER A 10 -5.52 0.92 3.99
CA SER A 10 -4.10 0.58 4.22
C SER A 10 -3.80 -0.91 4.43
N ARG A 11 -4.82 -1.72 4.76
CA ARG A 11 -4.72 -3.19 4.91
C ARG A 11 -5.14 -3.96 3.67
N CYS A 12 -5.40 -3.26 2.56
CA CYS A 12 -5.72 -3.86 1.27
C CYS A 12 -4.46 -4.11 0.45
N LEU A 13 -4.37 -5.25 -0.25
CA LEU A 13 -3.25 -5.57 -1.15
C LEU A 13 -3.11 -4.58 -2.32
N PHE A 14 -4.18 -3.89 -2.66
CA PHE A 14 -4.23 -2.91 -3.74
C PHE A 14 -3.86 -1.49 -3.30
N PHE A 15 -3.63 -1.27 -2.01
CA PHE A 15 -3.21 0.02 -1.49
C PHE A 15 -1.71 0.23 -1.67
N ARG A 16 -1.34 1.41 -2.16
CA ARG A 16 0.04 1.87 -2.31
C ARG A 16 0.24 3.13 -1.47
N PRO A 17 0.97 3.08 -0.34
CA PRO A 17 1.24 4.24 0.48
C PRO A 17 2.03 5.29 -0.31
N HIS A 18 1.75 6.56 -0.06
CA HIS A 18 2.61 7.63 -0.54
C HIS A 18 3.88 7.71 0.33
N ILE A 19 5.06 7.79 -0.28
CA ILE A 19 6.32 7.75 0.49
C ILE A 19 6.55 9.01 1.34
N TYR A 20 6.08 10.17 0.89
CA TYR A 20 6.26 11.45 1.60
C TYR A 20 5.10 11.77 2.55
N PHE A 21 3.90 11.26 2.25
CA PHE A 21 2.65 11.62 2.95
C PHE A 21 2.00 10.35 3.51
N PRO A 22 2.37 9.90 4.71
CA PRO A 22 1.97 8.57 5.22
C PRO A 22 0.46 8.44 5.50
N TYR A 23 -0.27 9.56 5.56
CA TYR A 23 -1.72 9.60 5.75
C TYR A 23 -2.52 9.41 4.46
N ILE A 24 -1.87 9.36 3.29
CA ILE A 24 -2.51 9.15 2.00
C ILE A 24 -1.82 8.01 1.23
N GLY A 25 -2.58 7.32 0.42
CA GLY A 25 -2.06 6.38 -0.55
C GLY A 25 -2.94 6.35 -1.79
N TYR A 26 -2.72 5.35 -2.62
CA TYR A 26 -3.40 5.18 -3.89
C TYR A 26 -3.97 3.77 -3.99
N CYS A 27 -5.20 3.66 -4.49
CA CYS A 27 -5.83 2.40 -4.80
C CYS A 27 -5.63 2.06 -6.28
N ILE A 28 -4.84 1.03 -6.57
CA ILE A 28 -4.53 0.66 -7.97
C ILE A 28 -5.74 0.10 -8.74
N VAL A 29 -6.79 -0.33 -8.06
CA VAL A 29 -8.02 -0.83 -8.71
C VAL A 29 -8.97 0.31 -9.07
N LYS A 30 -9.07 1.33 -8.21
CA LYS A 30 -9.98 2.47 -8.38
C LYS A 30 -9.32 3.67 -9.05
N HIS A 31 -8.00 3.64 -9.19
CA HIS A 31 -7.17 4.69 -9.77
C HIS A 31 -7.32 6.05 -9.09
N ASN A 32 -7.48 6.06 -7.77
CA ASN A 32 -7.65 7.29 -6.99
C ASN A 32 -6.82 7.28 -5.70
N SER A 33 -6.55 8.48 -5.19
CA SER A 33 -5.96 8.65 -3.87
C SER A 33 -7.00 8.39 -2.79
N VAL A 34 -6.59 7.65 -1.75
CA VAL A 34 -7.44 7.29 -0.61
C VAL A 34 -6.69 7.59 0.71
N PRO A 35 -7.37 8.08 1.75
CA PRO A 35 -6.79 8.21 3.08
C PRO A 35 -6.34 6.85 3.63
N HIS A 36 -5.24 6.85 4.38
CA HIS A 36 -4.69 5.65 5.01
C HIS A 36 -5.71 4.95 5.93
N GLU A 37 -6.46 5.72 6.71
CA GLU A 37 -7.42 5.23 7.71
C GLU A 37 -8.86 5.14 7.18
N GLU A 38 -9.07 5.27 5.88
CA GLU A 38 -10.42 5.19 5.31
C GLU A 38 -11.02 3.79 5.50
N PRO A 39 -12.24 3.67 6.07
CA PRO A 39 -12.98 2.42 6.13
C PRO A 39 -13.22 1.86 4.72
N ALA A 40 -12.70 0.67 4.45
CA ALA A 40 -12.81 0.01 3.16
C ALA A 40 -14.14 -0.76 3.06
N THR A 41 -15.23 -0.04 2.78
CA THR A 41 -16.53 -0.60 2.36
C THR A 41 -16.55 -1.06 0.89
N CYS A 42 -15.37 -1.14 0.27
CA CYS A 42 -15.17 -1.43 -1.14
C CYS A 42 -15.32 -2.92 -1.45
N SER A 43 -16.10 -3.26 -2.48
CA SER A 43 -16.28 -4.65 -2.96
C SER A 43 -14.99 -5.28 -3.52
N SER A 44 -14.00 -4.47 -3.90
CA SER A 44 -12.69 -4.92 -4.38
C SER A 44 -11.66 -5.04 -3.25
N PHE A 45 -12.05 -4.88 -1.98
CA PHE A 45 -11.12 -5.02 -0.86
C PHE A 45 -10.56 -6.45 -0.80
N LYS A 46 -9.23 -6.57 -0.91
CA LYS A 46 -8.51 -7.82 -0.72
C LYS A 46 -7.55 -7.66 0.46
N PRO A 47 -7.76 -8.32 1.61
CA PRO A 47 -6.90 -8.16 2.77
C PRO A 47 -5.48 -8.64 2.48
N SER A 48 -4.49 -7.91 2.96
CA SER A 48 -3.09 -8.32 2.93
C SER A 48 -2.84 -9.41 3.96
N SER A 49 -2.92 -10.68 3.56
CA SER A 49 -2.50 -11.79 4.41
C SER A 49 -0.97 -11.93 4.43
N ILE A 50 -0.45 -12.55 5.49
CA ILE A 50 0.97 -12.84 5.63
C ILE A 50 1.47 -13.69 4.45
N ASP A 51 0.72 -14.72 4.07
CA ASP A 51 1.08 -15.61 2.96
C ASP A 51 1.15 -14.86 1.62
N GLU A 52 0.20 -13.97 1.34
CA GLU A 52 0.21 -13.16 0.11
C GLU A 52 1.41 -12.22 0.10
N LEU A 53 1.70 -11.54 1.21
CA LEU A 53 2.85 -10.65 1.30
C LEU A 53 4.17 -11.43 1.18
N LYS A 54 4.28 -12.63 1.76
CA LYS A 54 5.46 -13.51 1.60
C LYS A 54 5.62 -13.97 0.15
N ASN A 55 4.54 -14.31 -0.54
CA ASN A 55 4.60 -14.69 -1.96
C ASN A 55 5.07 -13.53 -2.82
N ILE A 56 4.48 -12.34 -2.63
CA ILE A 56 4.91 -11.13 -3.33
C ILE A 56 6.38 -10.83 -3.06
N PHE A 57 6.82 -10.94 -1.81
CA PHE A 57 8.23 -10.73 -1.43
C PHE A 57 9.17 -11.69 -2.16
N LYS A 58 8.79 -12.97 -2.32
CA LYS A 58 9.59 -13.94 -3.09
C LYS A 58 9.66 -13.59 -4.58
N GLU A 59 8.60 -13.02 -5.13
CA GLU A 59 8.53 -12.64 -6.55
C GLU A 59 9.30 -11.35 -6.85
N GLN A 60 9.14 -10.32 -6.03
CA GLN A 60 9.72 -9.00 -6.29
C GLN A 60 11.02 -8.69 -5.51
N GLY A 61 11.31 -9.45 -4.45
CA GLY A 61 12.50 -9.31 -3.62
C GLY A 61 12.45 -8.21 -2.57
N TRP A 62 11.35 -7.46 -2.47
CA TRP A 62 11.21 -6.36 -1.51
C TRP A 62 9.75 -6.12 -1.12
N LEU A 63 9.54 -5.44 0.01
CA LEU A 63 8.24 -4.89 0.42
C LEU A 63 8.47 -3.54 1.10
N TYR A 64 7.43 -2.73 1.27
CA TYR A 64 7.55 -1.44 1.96
C TYR A 64 6.80 -1.47 3.29
N CYS A 65 7.49 -1.12 4.38
CA CYS A 65 6.84 -0.89 5.66
C CYS A 65 6.37 0.56 5.77
N VAL A 66 5.07 0.77 5.92
CA VAL A 66 4.46 2.10 6.05
C VAL A 66 4.87 2.76 7.36
N ASN A 67 4.85 2.01 8.47
CA ASN A 67 5.18 2.53 9.80
C ASN A 67 6.65 2.97 9.89
N CYS A 68 7.57 2.16 9.37
CA CYS A 68 9.00 2.45 9.43
C CYS A 68 9.48 3.35 8.27
N ARG A 69 8.67 3.51 7.21
CA ARG A 69 9.03 4.22 5.97
C ARG A 69 10.32 3.72 5.33
N LYS A 70 10.46 2.40 5.24
CA LYS A 70 11.63 1.73 4.65
C LYS A 70 11.24 0.53 3.81
N ILE A 71 12.13 0.21 2.87
CA ILE A 71 12.07 -1.03 2.10
C ILE A 71 12.62 -2.17 2.97
N LEU A 72 11.88 -3.27 3.01
CA LEU A 72 12.26 -4.53 3.63
C LEU A 72 12.77 -5.44 2.50
N ILE A 73 14.01 -5.89 2.62
CA ILE A 73 14.68 -6.80 1.66
C ILE A 73 15.14 -8.11 2.31
N ASN A 74 14.88 -8.27 3.60
CA ASN A 74 15.29 -9.41 4.40
C ASN A 74 14.05 -10.14 4.93
N GLU A 75 13.99 -11.46 4.79
CA GLU A 75 12.85 -12.28 5.23
C GLU A 75 12.64 -12.25 6.75
N ILE A 76 13.71 -12.30 7.54
CA ILE A 76 13.64 -12.23 9.01
C ILE A 76 13.04 -10.89 9.44
N GLU A 77 13.55 -9.80 8.87
CA GLU A 77 13.03 -8.46 9.13
C GLU A 77 11.57 -8.34 8.70
N LEU A 78 11.21 -8.91 7.53
CA LEU A 78 9.84 -8.94 7.06
C LEU A 78 8.91 -9.64 8.05
N GLU A 79 9.27 -10.82 8.56
CA GLU A 79 8.43 -11.56 9.50
C GLU A 79 8.14 -10.80 10.80
N GLU A 80 9.10 -10.01 11.29
CA GLU A 80 8.88 -9.15 12.45
C GLU A 80 7.90 -8.02 12.12
N HIS A 81 8.05 -7.39 10.95
CA HIS A 81 7.21 -6.28 10.53
C HIS A 81 5.77 -6.73 10.23
N LEU A 82 5.58 -7.92 9.66
CA LEU A 82 4.24 -8.46 9.37
C LEU A 82 3.40 -8.71 10.63
N LYS A 83 4.01 -8.80 11.82
CA LYS A 83 3.29 -9.00 13.09
C LYS A 83 2.66 -7.72 13.64
N GLN A 84 3.25 -6.56 13.34
CA GLN A 84 2.89 -5.31 14.03
C GLN A 84 2.70 -4.10 13.10
N HIS A 85 3.29 -4.12 11.92
CA HIS A 85 3.31 -2.99 11.00
C HIS A 85 2.45 -3.25 9.77
N VAL A 86 1.99 -2.15 9.17
CA VAL A 86 1.39 -2.16 7.86
C VAL A 86 2.50 -2.27 6.82
N VAL A 87 2.43 -3.32 6.02
CA VAL A 87 3.38 -3.62 4.94
C VAL A 87 2.61 -3.62 3.62
N SER A 88 3.16 -2.94 2.61
CA SER A 88 2.58 -2.85 1.27
C SER A 88 3.52 -3.44 0.22
N SER A 89 2.91 -3.96 -0.84
CA SER A 89 3.60 -4.54 -1.99
C SER A 89 4.14 -3.51 -2.98
N GLY A 90 3.87 -2.23 -2.78
CA GLY A 90 4.50 -1.17 -3.54
C GLY A 90 4.31 0.19 -2.86
N VAL A 91 4.71 1.25 -3.55
CA VAL A 91 4.58 2.63 -3.05
C VAL A 91 4.20 3.57 -4.19
N VAL A 92 3.69 4.75 -3.84
CA VAL A 92 3.58 5.88 -4.76
C VAL A 92 4.67 6.90 -4.40
N LEU A 93 5.45 7.28 -5.41
CA LEU A 93 6.30 8.46 -5.38
C LEU A 93 5.60 9.57 -6.16
N ASP A 94 5.34 10.72 -5.54
CA ASP A 94 4.98 11.92 -6.30
C ASP A 94 6.22 12.43 -7.04
N GLU A 95 6.31 12.04 -8.30
CA GLU A 95 6.81 12.83 -9.44
C GLU A 95 6.35 12.18 -10.76
N ALA A 96 5.13 11.62 -10.80
CA ALA A 96 4.43 11.41 -12.07
C ALA A 96 3.67 12.68 -12.45
N ILE A 97 4.35 13.83 -12.36
CA ILE A 97 4.12 14.89 -13.33
C ILE A 97 4.74 14.31 -14.61
N ALA A 98 3.98 13.47 -15.31
CA ALA A 98 4.06 13.54 -16.75
C ALA A 98 3.66 14.99 -17.03
N GLU A 99 4.65 15.85 -17.22
CA GLU A 99 4.41 17.06 -17.99
C GLU A 99 3.78 16.53 -19.27
N GLU A 100 2.46 16.67 -19.39
CA GLU A 100 1.86 16.93 -20.67
C GLU A 100 2.50 18.24 -21.12
N ALA A 101 3.74 18.12 -21.62
CA ALA A 101 4.33 19.09 -22.51
C ALA A 101 3.43 19.07 -23.75
N HIS A 102 2.26 19.69 -23.63
CA HIS A 102 1.66 20.35 -24.75
C HIS A 102 2.73 21.31 -25.25
N ALA A 103 3.46 20.85 -26.27
CA ALA A 103 4.11 21.73 -27.20
C ALA A 103 3.06 22.78 -27.57
N GLY A 104 3.27 24.00 -27.07
CA GLY A 104 2.53 25.15 -27.56
C GLY A 104 2.83 25.27 -29.04
N ASP A 105 1.80 25.15 -29.86
CA ASP A 105 1.78 25.72 -31.20
C ASP A 105 1.36 27.19 -31.11
#